data_AF-A0A2D4M5V7-F1
#
_entry.id   AF-A0A2D4M5V7-F1
#
_cell.length_a   1.000
_cell.length_b   1.000
_cell.length_c   1.000
_cell.angle_alpha   90.00
_cell.angle_beta   90.00
_cell.angle_gamma   90.00
#
_symmetry.space_group_name_H-M   'P 1'
#
loop_
_entity.id
_entity.type
_entity.pdbx_description
1 polymer ?
#
loop_
_entity_poly.entity_id
_entity_poly.type
_entity_poly.pdbx_seq_one_letter_code
_entity_poly.pdbx_strand_id
1 'polypeptide(L)'
;EEKELYLNLALHLASDFFLKHPDKDVRLLVACCLADIFRIYAPEAPYTSPDKLKDIFMFITRQLKGLEDTKSPQFNRYFYLLENIAWVKSYNICFELEDSNEI
;
A
#
# COMPACT_ATOMS: atom_id res chain seq x y z
N GLU A 1 22.89 4.14 0.88
CA GLU A 1 22.31 4.71 2.13
C GLU A 1 21.05 3.93 2.50
N GLU A 2 20.63 3.88 3.77
CA GLU A 2 19.60 2.94 4.33
C GLU A 2 18.33 2.71 3.46
N LYS A 3 17.91 3.70 2.66
CA LYS A 3 16.82 3.58 1.67
C LYS A 3 17.12 2.65 0.48
N GLU A 4 18.37 2.42 0.09
CA GLU A 4 18.68 1.44 -0.96
C GLU A 4 18.48 -0.01 -0.48
N LEU A 5 18.60 -0.24 0.84
CA LEU A 5 18.48 -1.57 1.44
C LEU A 5 17.07 -2.15 1.25
N TYR A 6 16.05 -1.30 1.32
CA TYR A 6 14.65 -1.73 1.22
C TYR A 6 14.10 -1.70 -0.20
N LEU A 7 14.86 -1.23 -1.21
CA LEU A 7 14.32 -1.07 -2.57
C LEU A 7 13.92 -2.41 -3.17
N ASN A 8 14.81 -3.40 -3.05
CA ASN A 8 14.52 -4.76 -3.53
C ASN A 8 13.31 -5.38 -2.82
N LEU A 9 13.17 -5.13 -1.52
CA LEU A 9 12.02 -5.58 -0.75
C LEU A 9 10.73 -4.88 -1.23
N ALA A 10 10.76 -3.57 -1.43
CA ALA A 10 9.63 -2.79 -1.91
C ALA A 10 9.14 -3.28 -3.28
N LEU A 11 10.06 -3.47 -4.23
CA LEU A 11 9.74 -4.00 -5.56
C LEU A 11 9.20 -5.43 -5.49
N HIS A 12 9.76 -6.27 -4.61
CA HIS A 12 9.29 -7.64 -4.45
C HIS A 12 7.86 -7.68 -3.88
N LEU A 13 7.56 -6.89 -2.85
CA LEU A 13 6.22 -6.80 -2.25
C LEU A 13 5.17 -6.22 -3.21
N ALA A 14 5.58 -5.35 -4.14
CA ALA A 14 4.72 -4.79 -5.19
C ALA A 14 4.60 -5.67 -6.44
N SER A 15 5.09 -6.91 -6.40
CA SER A 15 4.96 -7.87 -7.49
C SER A 15 3.58 -8.54 -7.49
N ASP A 16 3.14 -8.99 -8.68
CA ASP A 16 1.90 -9.72 -8.86
C ASP A 16 1.78 -10.96 -7.96
N PHE A 17 2.91 -11.58 -7.61
CA PHE A 17 2.97 -12.72 -6.70
C PHE A 17 2.31 -12.40 -5.35
N PHE A 18 2.57 -11.22 -4.79
CA PHE A 18 1.97 -10.79 -3.52
C PHE A 18 0.66 -10.03 -3.71
N LEU A 19 0.60 -9.12 -4.69
CA LEU A 19 -0.60 -8.30 -4.92
C LEU A 19 -1.83 -9.14 -5.30
N LYS A 20 -1.61 -10.27 -5.98
CA LYS A 20 -2.66 -11.22 -6.41
C LYS A 20 -2.59 -12.53 -5.64
N HIS A 21 -1.91 -12.57 -4.50
CA HIS A 21 -1.79 -13.78 -3.68
C HIS A 21 -3.18 -14.31 -3.30
N PRO A 22 -3.47 -15.62 -3.35
CA PRO A 22 -4.81 -16.15 -3.12
C PRO A 22 -5.31 -15.93 -1.68
N ASP A 23 -4.41 -16.00 -0.70
CA ASP A 23 -4.73 -15.77 0.71
C ASP A 23 -4.97 -14.27 1.00
N LYS A 24 -6.12 -13.96 1.59
CA LYS A 24 -6.54 -12.58 1.91
C LYS A 24 -5.73 -11.95 3.04
N ASP A 25 -5.29 -12.74 4.02
CA ASP A 25 -4.55 -12.26 5.17
C ASP A 25 -3.12 -11.92 4.75
N VAL A 26 -2.54 -12.70 3.82
CA VAL A 26 -1.28 -12.35 3.16
C VAL A 26 -1.39 -11.01 2.44
N ARG A 27 -2.46 -10.79 1.65
CA ARG A 27 -2.67 -9.51 0.97
C ARG A 27 -2.81 -8.33 1.96
N LEU A 28 -3.53 -8.52 3.06
CA LEU A 28 -3.64 -7.49 4.09
C LEU A 28 -2.29 -7.15 4.72
N LEU A 29 -1.49 -8.16 5.07
CA LEU A 29 -0.15 -7.94 5.62
C LEU A 29 0.76 -7.22 4.63
N VAL A 30 0.72 -7.61 3.36
CA VAL A 30 1.46 -6.94 2.28
C VAL A 30 1.04 -5.48 2.16
N ALA A 31 -0.26 -5.16 2.25
CA ALA A 31 -0.73 -3.78 2.20
C ALA A 31 -0.18 -2.95 3.38
N CYS A 32 -0.15 -3.50 4.59
CA CYS A 32 0.49 -2.85 5.73
C CYS A 32 1.98 -2.58 5.48
N CYS A 33 2.71 -3.57 4.96
CA CYS A 33 4.13 -3.39 4.64
C CYS A 33 4.37 -2.33 3.54
N LEU A 34 3.51 -2.27 2.52
CA LEU A 34 3.60 -1.26 1.48
C LEU A 34 3.33 0.14 2.03
N ALA A 35 2.36 0.29 2.94
CA ALA A 35 2.12 1.56 3.64
C ALA A 35 3.33 1.98 4.48
N ASP A 36 3.98 1.05 5.18
CA ASP A 36 5.23 1.31 5.91
C ASP A 36 6.38 1.71 4.98
N ILE A 37 6.49 1.09 3.80
CA ILE A 37 7.47 1.50 2.80
C ILE A 37 7.23 2.95 2.37
N PHE A 38 5.99 3.34 2.05
CA PHE A 38 5.71 4.74 1.74
C PHE A 38 6.11 5.68 2.89
N ARG A 39 5.87 5.28 4.14
CA ARG A 39 6.30 6.05 5.33
C ARG A 39 7.82 6.20 5.42
N ILE A 40 8.57 5.12 5.20
CA ILE A 40 10.05 5.11 5.29
C ILE A 40 10.67 5.98 4.20
N TYR A 41 10.12 5.93 2.98
CA TYR A 41 10.70 6.61 1.84
C TYR A 41 10.27 8.07 1.72
N ALA A 42 9.16 8.46 2.36
CA ALA A 42 8.65 9.82 2.38
C ALA A 42 9.77 10.89 2.49
N PRO A 43 9.68 11.98 1.71
CA PRO A 43 8.54 12.42 0.90
C PRO A 43 8.39 11.73 -0.46
N GLU A 44 9.41 11.01 -0.93
CA GLU A 44 9.44 10.37 -2.25
C GLU A 44 9.05 8.89 -2.13
N ALA A 45 8.40 8.31 -3.15
CA ALA A 45 8.15 6.88 -3.18
C ALA A 45 9.30 6.14 -3.87
N PRO A 46 9.61 4.88 -3.49
CA PRO A 46 10.60 4.06 -4.20
C PRO A 46 10.10 3.56 -5.56
N TYR A 47 8.82 3.81 -5.90
CA TYR A 47 8.19 3.36 -7.13
C TYR A 47 8.13 4.52 -8.12
N THR A 48 8.86 4.41 -9.23
CA THR A 48 8.99 5.47 -10.23
C THR A 48 8.00 5.37 -11.39
N SER A 49 7.35 4.21 -11.56
CA SER A 49 6.37 3.98 -12.62
C SER A 49 4.96 4.41 -12.15
N PRO A 50 4.29 5.32 -12.87
CA PRO A 50 2.90 5.71 -12.58
C PRO A 50 1.93 4.51 -12.54
N ASP A 51 2.04 3.58 -13.50
CA ASP A 51 1.22 2.35 -13.52
C ASP A 51 1.44 1.49 -12.27
N LYS A 52 2.70 1.37 -11.83
CA LYS A 52 3.03 0.61 -10.62
C LYS A 52 2.45 1.27 -9.37
N LEU A 53 2.52 2.59 -9.27
CA LEU A 53 1.89 3.34 -8.18
C LEU A 53 0.37 3.12 -8.19
N LYS A 54 -0.27 3.23 -9.36
CA LYS A 54 -1.72 2.97 -9.53
C LYS A 54 -2.08 1.58 -9.03
N ASP A 55 -1.36 0.54 -9.47
CA ASP A 55 -1.60 -0.85 -9.03
C ASP A 55 -1.52 -1.01 -7.50
N ILE A 56 -0.51 -0.39 -6.87
CA ILE A 56 -0.30 -0.45 -5.43
C ILE A 56 -1.42 0.27 -4.68
N PHE A 57 -1.80 1.48 -5.11
CA PHE A 57 -2.87 2.23 -4.47
C PHE A 57 -4.22 1.52 -4.63
N MET A 58 -4.55 1.03 -5.82
CA MET A 58 -5.74 0.20 -6.04
C MET A 58 -5.76 -1.05 -5.14
N PHE A 59 -4.60 -1.69 -4.96
CA PHE A 59 -4.46 -2.83 -4.07
C PHE A 59 -4.73 -2.46 -2.60
N ILE A 60 -4.17 -1.33 -2.13
CA ILE A 60 -4.40 -0.79 -0.78
C ILE A 60 -5.89 -0.41 -0.60
N THR A 61 -6.48 0.34 -1.53
CA THR A 61 -7.90 0.72 -1.51
C THR A 61 -8.80 -0.50 -1.37
N ARG A 62 -8.51 -1.60 -2.09
CA ARG A 62 -9.27 -2.85 -1.96
C ARG A 62 -9.19 -3.45 -0.56
N GLN A 63 -8.06 -3.32 0.14
CA GLN A 63 -7.96 -3.83 1.51
C GLN A 63 -8.77 -2.99 2.50
N LEU A 64 -8.91 -1.68 2.28
CA LEU A 64 -9.69 -0.80 3.17
C LEU A 64 -11.17 -1.17 3.24
N LYS A 65 -11.72 -1.91 2.27
CA LYS A 65 -13.07 -2.49 2.35
C LYS A 65 -13.27 -3.38 3.59
N GLY A 66 -12.19 -3.95 4.12
CA GLY A 66 -12.24 -4.74 5.37
C GLY A 66 -12.63 -3.93 6.61
N LEU A 67 -12.62 -2.59 6.55
CA LEU A 67 -13.08 -1.72 7.62
C LEU A 67 -14.60 -1.77 7.84
N GLU A 68 -15.36 -2.30 6.88
CA GLU A 68 -16.82 -2.45 7.00
C GLU A 68 -17.20 -3.43 8.13
N ASP A 69 -16.37 -4.44 8.40
CA ASP A 69 -16.58 -5.41 9.48
C ASP A 69 -15.73 -5.10 10.71
N THR A 70 -16.29 -4.28 11.60
CA THR A 70 -15.66 -3.89 12.88
C THR A 70 -15.53 -5.03 13.89
N LYS A 71 -16.15 -6.19 13.64
CA LYS A 71 -16.08 -7.37 14.51
C LYS A 71 -15.06 -8.39 14.01
N SER A 72 -14.49 -8.18 12.83
CA SER A 72 -13.45 -9.04 12.27
C SER A 72 -12.22 -9.10 13.19
N PRO A 73 -11.63 -10.29 13.43
CA PRO A 73 -10.35 -10.40 14.14
C PRO A 73 -9.21 -9.63 13.45
N GLN A 74 -9.35 -9.35 12.15
CA GLN A 74 -8.39 -8.59 11.35
C GLN A 74 -8.62 -7.08 11.40
N PHE A 75 -9.69 -6.59 12.04
CA PHE A 75 -10.07 -5.16 12.03
C PHE A 75 -8.91 -4.24 12.44
N ASN A 76 -8.16 -4.61 13.48
CA ASN A 76 -7.00 -3.82 13.94
C ASN A 76 -5.94 -3.63 12.84
N ARG A 77 -5.79 -4.59 11.92
CA ARG A 77 -4.85 -4.48 10.79
C ARG A 77 -5.39 -3.57 9.71
N TYR A 78 -6.69 -3.63 9.41
CA TYR A 78 -7.33 -2.70 8.47
C TYR A 78 -7.27 -1.26 9.00
N PHE A 79 -7.51 -1.08 10.31
CA PHE A 79 -7.40 0.22 10.96
C PHE A 79 -5.96 0.74 10.95
N TYR A 80 -4.98 -0.10 11.26
CA TYR A 80 -3.56 0.25 11.16
C TYR A 80 -3.18 0.70 9.74
N LEU A 81 -3.63 -0.02 8.72
CA LEU A 81 -3.39 0.35 7.32
C LEU A 81 -3.93 1.76 7.03
N LEU A 82 -5.19 2.04 7.44
CA LEU A 82 -5.81 3.35 7.27
C LEU A 82 -5.06 4.47 8.00
N GLU A 83 -4.67 4.23 9.25
CA GLU A 83 -3.96 5.22 10.06
C GLU A 83 -2.61 5.58 9.42
N ASN A 84 -1.86 4.57 8.95
CA ASN A 84 -0.54 4.77 8.37
C ASN A 84 -0.59 5.59 7.06
N ILE A 85 -1.49 5.24 6.14
CA ILE A 85 -1.65 5.99 4.88
C ILE A 85 -2.15 7.43 5.10
N ALA A 86 -2.98 7.66 6.12
CA ALA A 86 -3.50 8.98 6.45
C ALA A 86 -2.41 9.87 7.06
N TRP A 87 -1.57 9.32 7.94
CA TRP A 87 -0.47 10.06 8.57
C TRP A 87 0.54 10.55 7.53
N VAL A 88 0.97 9.66 6.62
CA VAL A 88 2.00 9.97 5.61
C VAL A 88 1.43 10.80 4.46
N LYS A 89 0.10 10.91 4.37
CA LYS A 89 -0.61 11.48 3.23
C LYS A 89 -0.17 10.83 1.92
N SER A 90 0.08 9.52 1.94
CA SER A 90 0.64 8.78 0.78
C SER A 90 -0.24 8.91 -0.46
N TYR A 91 -1.55 9.07 -0.29
CA TYR A 91 -2.49 9.29 -1.39
C TYR A 91 -2.32 10.65 -2.08
N ASN A 92 -1.56 11.60 -1.54
CA ASN A 92 -1.23 12.82 -2.27
C ASN A 92 -0.48 12.52 -3.58
N ILE A 93 0.30 11.43 -3.61
CA ILE A 93 1.00 10.95 -4.81
C ILE A 93 -0.02 10.57 -5.90
N CYS A 94 -1.21 10.12 -5.52
CA CYS A 94 -2.25 9.77 -6.48
C CYS A 94 -2.73 10.97 -7.29
N PHE A 95 -2.71 12.20 -6.75
CA PHE A 95 -3.18 13.40 -7.47
C PHE A 95 -2.34 13.73 -8.70
N GLU A 96 -1.11 13.23 -8.77
CA GLU A 96 -0.21 13.42 -9.90
C GLU A 96 -0.40 12.35 -10.99
N LEU A 97 -1.22 11.32 -10.72
CA LEU A 97 -1.53 10.25 -11.68
C LEU A 97 -2.69 10.69 -12.60
N GLU A 98 -2.55 10.43 -13.90
CA GLU A 98 -3.56 10.79 -14.93
C GLU A 98 -4.94 10.15 -14.62
N ASP A 99 -4.95 8.95 -14.04
CA ASP A 99 -6.16 8.18 -13.71
C ASP A 99 -6.54 8.27 -12.22
N SER A 100 -6.18 9.34 -11.53
CA SER A 100 -6.43 9.52 -10.09
C SER A 100 -7.89 9.36 -9.66
N ASN A 101 -8.85 9.63 -10.56
CA ASN A 101 -10.29 9.46 -10.32
C ASN A 101 -10.75 8.00 -10.21
N GLU A 102 -9.92 7.04 -10.65
CA GLU A 102 -10.23 5.60 -10.59
C GLU A 102 -9.75 4.93 -9.29
N ILE A 103 -8.91 5.63 -8.50
CA ILE A 103 -8.21 5.13 -7.31
C ILE A 103 -9.03 5.30 -6.03
#